data_AF-A0A6G2IFY5-F1
#
_entry.id   AF-A0A6G2IFY5-F1
#
_cell.length_a   1.000
_cell.length_b   1.000
_cell.length_c   1.000
_cell.angle_alpha   90.00
_cell.angle_beta   90.00
_cell.angle_gamma   90.00
#
_symmetry.space_group_name_H-M   'P 1'
#
loop_
_entity.id
_entity.type
_entity.pdbx_description
1 polymer ?
#
loop_
_entity_poly.entity_id
_entity_poly.type
_entity_poly.pdbx_seq_one_letter_code
_entity_poly.pdbx_strand_id
1 'polypeptide(L)'
;MSQHPTAPAQVGNGRTAHLVRVDGFHLKALCGRIVDRRLTEREAAKMTGTCKRCTELQKLAAAQATAPAQEEAVAEAAAVEAPAQDGPQVHRFADSDTAYDAVLCGDVKDGEVLVIESERIVGACTNGHPIALTEAHGQLHPLATRYNIREMNGGRFTETADVAERVAAELGLTLLPQHAAPAPAPVVHKYESTGDAYDAVQSDSSVRDGDILVVHSEGVVAVVTGAWPCAVTEENGALHKSTEPLRQIEGGRYDRATYSAVCIATGLGLDVDQLHKAAPGEPAAPAPAAAAEEAPAAAPELQEGALVAPLPGRVPAFVEGDRIVCPDGTPRTVVGMAPVDGYAPLVITGDGTRWVAQRSCRVNLADLLTAHDDLFQEAEKLYRDARAGLELSDALEQLGATLDYLKFASPVVRAALVAAHPGDAPEPARR
;
A
#
# COMPACT_ATOMS: atom_id res chain seq x y z
N MET A 1 -9.36 36.06 7.62
CA MET A 1 -8.01 35.45 7.54
C MET A 1 -7.02 36.26 8.37
N SER A 2 -6.05 35.62 9.04
CA SER A 2 -5.00 36.32 9.80
C SER A 2 -3.83 36.72 8.92
N GLN A 3 -3.33 37.95 9.05
CA GLN A 3 -2.14 38.42 8.33
C GLN A 3 -0.88 37.79 8.92
N HIS A 4 -0.35 36.73 8.29
CA HIS A 4 0.92 36.12 8.71
C HIS A 4 2.10 37.06 8.37
N PRO A 5 2.92 37.48 9.36
CA PRO A 5 4.07 38.34 9.10
C PRO A 5 5.10 37.64 8.20
N THR A 6 5.73 38.42 7.31
CA THR A 6 6.73 37.93 6.35
C THR A 6 8.08 38.61 6.54
N ALA A 7 9.17 37.84 6.47
CA ALA A 7 10.55 38.34 6.58
C ALA A 7 11.34 38.15 5.28
N PRO A 8 12.36 38.98 5.02
CA PRO A 8 13.27 38.83 3.89
C PRO A 8 14.24 37.65 4.08
N ALA A 9 14.55 36.97 2.98
CA ALA A 9 15.41 35.79 2.94
C ALA A 9 16.23 35.73 1.64
N GLN A 10 17.33 34.99 1.67
CA GLN A 10 18.23 34.75 0.54
C GLN A 10 17.95 33.40 -0.12
N VAL A 11 18.06 33.36 -1.46
CA VAL A 11 17.97 32.16 -2.28
C VAL A 11 19.08 32.19 -3.34
N GLY A 12 20.01 31.26 -3.25
CA GLY A 12 21.25 31.21 -4.02
C GLY A 12 22.15 32.44 -3.83
N ASN A 13 23.01 32.66 -4.82
CA ASN A 13 23.96 33.80 -4.87
C ASN A 13 23.26 35.15 -5.22
N GLY A 14 21.95 35.27 -4.98
CA GLY A 14 21.10 36.33 -5.53
C GLY A 14 21.18 37.69 -4.82
N ARG A 15 21.15 38.78 -5.60
CA ARG A 15 20.99 40.18 -5.14
C ARG A 15 19.52 40.57 -4.87
N THR A 16 18.63 39.59 -4.81
CA THR A 16 17.17 39.77 -4.80
C THR A 16 16.59 39.16 -3.54
N ALA A 17 15.80 39.92 -2.79
CA ALA A 17 15.15 39.42 -1.59
C ALA A 17 13.98 38.49 -1.97
N HIS A 18 13.92 37.33 -1.33
CA HIS A 18 12.73 36.49 -1.29
C HIS A 18 12.01 36.69 0.05
N LEU A 19 10.72 36.37 0.11
CA LEU A 19 9.92 36.50 1.34
C LEU A 19 9.57 35.12 1.90
N VAL A 20 9.73 34.95 3.22
CA VAL A 20 9.30 33.77 3.98
C VAL A 20 8.23 34.16 4.97
N ARG A 21 7.35 33.23 5.36
CA ARG A 21 6.51 33.42 6.56
C ARG A 21 7.41 33.35 7.80
N VAL A 22 7.07 34.16 8.81
CA VAL A 22 7.82 34.22 10.08
C VAL A 22 7.46 33.05 11.01
N ASP A 23 6.34 32.37 10.75
CA ASP A 23 5.74 31.21 11.48
C ASP A 23 6.66 30.02 11.81
N GLY A 24 7.90 30.01 11.31
CA GLY A 24 9.00 29.18 11.83
C GLY A 24 9.12 27.81 11.18
N PHE A 25 8.04 27.27 10.63
CA PHE A 25 8.01 25.90 10.06
C PHE A 25 8.42 25.81 8.58
N HIS A 26 8.56 26.94 7.87
CA HIS A 26 8.74 26.93 6.41
C HIS A 26 10.18 27.28 5.96
N LEU A 27 10.92 26.27 5.48
CA LEU A 27 12.19 26.42 4.73
C LEU A 27 12.00 26.89 3.27
N LYS A 28 10.80 27.35 2.89
CA LYS A 28 10.44 27.79 1.54
C LYS A 28 9.97 29.24 1.55
N ALA A 29 10.41 30.01 0.56
CA ALA A 29 9.88 31.32 0.26
C ALA A 29 8.45 31.22 -0.34
N LEU A 30 7.68 32.31 -0.28
CA LEU A 30 6.33 32.40 -0.87
C LEU A 30 6.30 31.99 -2.36
N CYS A 31 7.40 32.20 -3.09
CA CYS A 31 7.53 31.76 -4.49
C CYS A 31 7.94 30.27 -4.67
N GLY A 32 7.83 29.44 -3.63
CA GLY A 32 8.09 28.00 -3.65
C GLY A 32 9.57 27.57 -3.60
N ARG A 33 10.53 28.51 -3.68
CA ARG A 33 11.98 28.19 -3.64
C ARG A 33 12.46 27.89 -2.22
N ILE A 34 13.39 26.94 -2.10
CA ILE A 34 14.12 26.66 -0.85
C ILE A 34 14.95 27.89 -0.45
N VAL A 35 15.09 28.11 0.85
CA VAL A 35 15.76 29.27 1.46
C VAL A 35 17.07 28.85 2.10
N ASP A 36 18.18 29.48 1.73
CA ASP A 36 19.48 29.17 2.32
C ASP A 36 19.61 29.77 3.73
N ARG A 37 19.11 31.01 3.89
CA ARG A 37 19.06 31.73 5.17
C ARG A 37 18.07 32.89 5.16
N ARG A 38 17.56 33.25 6.35
CA ARG A 38 16.89 34.54 6.59
C ARG A 38 17.93 35.68 6.52
N LEU A 39 17.51 36.87 6.08
CA LEU A 39 18.34 38.06 6.03
C LEU A 39 18.09 38.96 7.25
N THR A 40 19.15 39.57 7.80
CA THR A 40 18.98 40.67 8.74
C THR A 40 18.45 41.92 8.01
N GLU A 41 17.82 42.85 8.73
CA GLU A 41 17.33 44.11 8.16
C GLU A 41 18.42 44.88 7.40
N ARG A 42 19.65 44.90 7.94
CA ARG A 42 20.82 45.56 7.35
C ARG A 42 21.35 44.86 6.08
N GLU A 43 21.00 43.60 5.85
CA GLU A 43 21.27 42.88 4.61
C GLU A 43 20.11 43.01 3.61
N ALA A 44 18.87 42.95 4.10
CA ALA A 44 17.67 43.18 3.28
C ALA A 44 17.69 44.57 2.64
N ALA A 45 18.10 45.60 3.38
CA ALA A 45 18.29 46.97 2.90
C ALA A 45 19.39 47.13 1.83
N LYS A 46 20.19 46.09 1.54
CA LYS A 46 21.17 46.06 0.44
C LYS A 46 20.66 45.33 -0.81
N MET A 47 19.51 44.66 -0.74
CA MET A 47 18.94 43.94 -1.89
C MET A 47 18.25 44.93 -2.82
N THR A 48 18.45 44.78 -4.13
CA THR A 48 17.94 45.74 -5.13
C THR A 48 16.44 45.62 -5.40
N GLY A 49 15.75 44.72 -4.72
CA GLY A 49 14.30 44.53 -4.80
C GLY A 49 13.84 43.15 -4.33
N THR A 50 12.52 43.01 -4.18
CA THR A 50 11.85 41.74 -3.88
C THR A 50 11.61 40.94 -5.17
N CYS A 51 11.71 39.61 -5.11
CA CYS A 51 11.42 38.71 -6.22
C CYS A 51 9.99 38.92 -6.76
N LYS A 52 9.84 39.09 -8.08
CA LYS A 52 8.56 39.39 -8.76
C LYS A 52 7.38 38.56 -8.25
N ARG A 53 7.54 37.23 -8.15
CA ARG A 53 6.49 36.31 -7.68
C ARG A 53 6.14 36.48 -6.20
N CYS A 54 7.09 36.90 -5.36
CA CYS A 54 6.79 37.27 -3.96
C CYS A 54 5.98 38.58 -3.91
N THR A 55 6.33 39.56 -4.76
CA THR A 55 5.61 40.84 -4.88
C THR A 55 4.18 40.65 -5.43
N GLU A 56 3.99 39.75 -6.40
CA GLU A 56 2.68 39.39 -6.95
C GLU A 56 1.79 38.71 -5.88
N LEU A 57 2.34 37.78 -5.11
CA LEU A 57 1.61 37.14 -3.99
C LEU A 57 1.25 38.12 -2.86
N GLN A 58 2.12 39.09 -2.55
CA GLN A 58 1.78 40.17 -1.60
C GLN A 58 0.63 41.05 -2.12
N LYS A 59 0.58 41.35 -3.43
CA LYS A 59 -0.52 42.13 -4.01
C LYS A 59 -1.86 41.37 -3.95
N LEU A 60 -1.85 40.07 -4.20
CA LEU A 60 -3.05 39.22 -4.08
C LEU A 60 -3.55 39.19 -2.63
N ALA A 61 -2.67 38.95 -1.66
CA ALA A 61 -3.02 38.97 -0.24
C ALA A 61 -3.52 40.34 0.25
N ALA A 62 -2.95 41.44 -0.28
CA ALA A 62 -3.42 42.79 0.01
C ALA A 62 -4.82 43.05 -0.58
N ALA A 63 -5.06 42.65 -1.84
CA ALA A 63 -6.36 42.79 -2.48
C ALA A 63 -7.46 42.02 -1.73
N GLN A 64 -7.18 40.76 -1.34
CA GLN A 64 -8.06 39.95 -0.50
C GLN A 64 -8.33 40.58 0.87
N ALA A 65 -7.37 41.30 1.46
CA ALA A 65 -7.55 42.03 2.72
C ALA A 65 -8.32 43.37 2.58
N THR A 66 -8.55 43.85 1.35
CA THR A 66 -9.29 45.09 1.06
C THR A 66 -10.64 44.86 0.38
N ALA A 67 -11.03 43.61 0.12
CA ALA A 67 -12.38 43.28 -0.29
C ALA A 67 -13.36 43.64 0.85
N PRO A 68 -14.40 44.46 0.61
CA PRO A 68 -15.32 44.87 1.66
C PRO A 68 -16.22 43.70 2.08
N ALA A 69 -16.36 43.49 3.39
CA ALA A 69 -17.26 42.48 3.97
C ALA A 69 -18.74 42.91 3.84
N GLN A 70 -19.27 42.89 2.62
CA GLN A 70 -20.63 43.33 2.30
C GLN A 70 -21.53 42.25 1.65
N GLU A 71 -21.02 41.05 1.38
CA GLU A 71 -21.82 39.91 0.89
C GLU A 71 -22.33 38.99 2.03
N GLU A 72 -21.70 38.99 3.21
CA GLU A 72 -22.17 38.21 4.38
C GLU A 72 -23.59 38.59 4.87
N ALA A 73 -24.04 39.82 4.61
CA ALA A 73 -25.29 40.37 5.16
C ALA A 73 -26.57 40.07 4.33
N VAL A 74 -26.49 39.26 3.27
CA VAL A 74 -27.65 38.96 2.38
C VAL A 74 -27.91 37.45 2.24
N ALA A 75 -26.96 36.59 2.60
CA ALA A 75 -27.13 35.13 2.54
C ALA A 75 -27.91 34.54 3.74
N GLU A 76 -27.96 35.24 4.87
CA GLU A 76 -28.46 34.75 6.18
C GLU A 76 -30.01 34.63 6.28
N ALA A 77 -30.73 34.64 5.15
CA ALA A 77 -32.20 34.69 5.12
C ALA A 77 -32.88 33.58 4.30
N ALA A 78 -32.12 32.68 3.65
CA ALA A 78 -32.66 31.61 2.81
C ALA A 78 -32.04 30.22 3.05
N ALA A 79 -31.02 30.11 3.91
CA ALA A 79 -30.47 28.82 4.34
C ALA A 79 -31.40 28.15 5.36
N VAL A 80 -32.45 27.49 4.86
CA VAL A 80 -33.04 26.37 5.62
C VAL A 80 -31.98 25.28 5.65
N GLU A 81 -31.34 25.05 6.79
CA GLU A 81 -30.41 23.94 6.96
C GLU A 81 -31.14 22.62 6.65
N ALA A 82 -30.85 22.08 5.47
CA ALA A 82 -31.15 20.68 5.19
C ALA A 82 -30.41 19.84 6.24
N PRO A 83 -31.04 18.80 6.83
CA PRO A 83 -30.38 17.98 7.83
C PRO A 83 -29.08 17.44 7.26
N ALA A 84 -27.98 17.60 8.01
CA ALA A 84 -26.67 17.14 7.60
C ALA A 84 -26.76 15.65 7.20
N GLN A 85 -26.47 15.36 5.94
CA GLN A 85 -26.39 13.98 5.47
C GLN A 85 -25.06 13.42 5.95
N ASP A 86 -25.11 12.46 6.87
CA ASP A 86 -23.93 11.71 7.31
C ASP A 86 -23.41 10.88 6.13
N GLY A 87 -22.36 11.38 5.48
CA GLY A 87 -21.61 10.69 4.44
C GLY A 87 -21.10 11.61 3.31
N PRO A 88 -20.27 11.08 2.38
CA PRO A 88 -19.81 11.78 1.18
C PRO A 88 -20.93 12.33 0.30
N GLN A 89 -20.90 13.62 0.00
CA GLN A 89 -21.76 14.22 -1.02
C GLN A 89 -21.29 13.81 -2.43
N VAL A 90 -22.23 13.78 -3.39
CA VAL A 90 -21.99 13.37 -4.78
C VAL A 90 -22.28 14.53 -5.72
N HIS A 91 -21.23 15.05 -6.36
CA HIS A 91 -21.27 16.26 -7.19
C HIS A 91 -21.23 15.87 -8.67
N ARG A 92 -22.25 16.27 -9.44
CA ARG A 92 -22.35 16.00 -10.88
C ARG A 92 -21.94 17.23 -11.68
N PHE A 93 -21.05 17.05 -12.65
CA PHE A 93 -20.53 18.11 -13.52
C PHE A 93 -20.76 17.78 -15.00
N ALA A 94 -20.76 18.81 -15.85
CA ALA A 94 -20.94 18.66 -17.30
C ALA A 94 -19.69 18.16 -18.02
N ASP A 95 -18.51 18.47 -17.46
CA ASP A 95 -17.18 18.17 -17.97
C ASP A 95 -16.16 18.14 -16.81
N SER A 96 -14.97 17.59 -17.05
CA SER A 96 -13.92 17.45 -16.04
C SER A 96 -13.12 18.72 -15.77
N ASP A 97 -13.10 19.70 -16.70
CA ASP A 97 -12.56 21.04 -16.46
C ASP A 97 -13.37 21.76 -15.35
N THR A 98 -14.71 21.77 -15.44
CA THR A 98 -15.60 22.36 -14.43
C THR A 98 -15.47 21.66 -13.08
N ALA A 99 -15.36 20.32 -13.08
CA ALA A 99 -15.13 19.54 -11.85
C ALA A 99 -13.77 19.87 -11.19
N TYR A 100 -12.75 20.16 -12.00
CA TYR A 100 -11.42 20.50 -11.53
C TYR A 100 -11.39 21.89 -10.89
N ASP A 101 -11.98 22.89 -11.55
CA ASP A 101 -12.06 24.25 -11.02
C ASP A 101 -12.91 24.32 -9.72
N ALA A 102 -14.02 23.57 -9.63
CA ALA A 102 -14.83 23.50 -8.40
C ALA A 102 -14.05 22.95 -7.19
N VAL A 103 -13.18 21.95 -7.39
CA VAL A 103 -12.28 21.47 -6.33
C VAL A 103 -11.21 22.52 -5.98
N LEU A 104 -10.66 23.25 -6.95
CA LEU A 104 -9.68 24.31 -6.68
C LEU A 104 -10.28 25.55 -5.99
N CYS A 105 -11.54 25.87 -6.27
CA CYS A 105 -12.29 26.93 -5.60
C CYS A 105 -12.71 26.55 -4.16
N GLY A 106 -12.76 25.25 -3.86
CA GLY A 106 -13.19 24.72 -2.56
C GLY A 106 -14.70 24.47 -2.44
N ASP A 107 -15.42 24.47 -3.57
CA ASP A 107 -16.84 24.15 -3.65
C ASP A 107 -17.11 22.65 -3.46
N VAL A 108 -16.07 21.81 -3.62
CA VAL A 108 -16.07 20.37 -3.29
C VAL A 108 -14.98 20.10 -2.25
N LYS A 109 -15.36 19.47 -1.14
CA LYS A 109 -14.54 19.21 0.04
C LYS A 109 -13.82 17.86 -0.06
N ASP A 110 -12.76 17.72 0.74
CA ASP A 110 -12.08 16.44 0.96
C ASP A 110 -13.06 15.31 1.32
N GLY A 111 -13.07 14.25 0.50
CA GLY A 111 -13.89 13.06 0.69
C GLY A 111 -15.23 13.07 -0.04
N GLU A 112 -15.59 14.13 -0.74
CA GLU A 112 -16.78 14.19 -1.61
C GLU A 112 -16.49 13.57 -3.00
N VAL A 113 -17.51 12.98 -3.62
CA VAL A 113 -17.42 12.19 -4.87
C VAL A 113 -17.73 13.07 -6.09
N LEU A 114 -16.95 12.89 -7.16
CA LEU A 114 -17.07 13.60 -8.43
C LEU A 114 -17.69 12.68 -9.49
N VAL A 115 -18.61 13.19 -10.30
CA VAL A 115 -19.28 12.43 -11.38
C VAL A 115 -19.35 13.28 -12.65
N ILE A 116 -18.80 12.77 -13.75
CA ILE A 116 -18.83 13.41 -15.07
C ILE A 116 -19.33 12.38 -16.09
N GLU A 117 -20.65 12.28 -16.23
CA GLU A 117 -21.32 11.23 -17.03
C GLU A 117 -20.96 11.30 -18.52
N SER A 118 -20.81 12.52 -19.04
CA SER A 118 -20.39 12.83 -20.42
C SER A 118 -19.04 12.24 -20.80
N GLU A 119 -18.11 12.17 -19.84
CA GLU A 119 -16.76 11.64 -19.99
C GLU A 119 -16.60 10.22 -19.41
N ARG A 120 -17.69 9.63 -18.86
CA ARG A 120 -17.71 8.34 -18.15
C ARG A 120 -16.78 8.29 -16.93
N ILE A 121 -16.62 9.42 -16.22
CA ILE A 121 -15.74 9.53 -15.06
C ILE A 121 -16.51 9.42 -13.74
N VAL A 122 -15.99 8.59 -12.83
CA VAL A 122 -16.23 8.74 -11.37
C VAL A 122 -14.89 9.05 -10.70
N GLY A 123 -14.90 10.00 -9.79
CA GLY A 123 -13.71 10.48 -9.08
C GLY A 123 -14.01 10.87 -7.64
N ALA A 124 -13.02 11.44 -6.97
CA ALA A 124 -13.13 11.94 -5.59
C ALA A 124 -12.26 13.19 -5.38
N CYS A 125 -12.65 14.07 -4.46
CA CYS A 125 -11.77 15.12 -3.96
C CYS A 125 -10.91 14.58 -2.82
N THR A 126 -9.58 14.60 -2.95
CA THR A 126 -8.65 14.14 -1.90
C THR A 126 -7.49 15.11 -1.68
N ASN A 127 -7.36 15.63 -0.46
CA ASN A 127 -6.37 16.64 -0.07
C ASN A 127 -6.43 17.92 -0.95
N GLY A 128 -7.63 18.34 -1.35
CA GLY A 128 -7.84 19.45 -2.30
C GLY A 128 -7.44 19.17 -3.75
N HIS A 129 -7.35 17.90 -4.15
CA HIS A 129 -7.09 17.49 -5.53
C HIS A 129 -8.19 16.56 -6.07
N PRO A 130 -8.72 16.81 -7.28
CA PRO A 130 -9.63 15.88 -7.94
C PRO A 130 -8.84 14.68 -8.46
N ILE A 131 -9.22 13.47 -8.04
CA ILE A 131 -8.67 12.22 -8.56
C ILE A 131 -9.73 11.43 -9.33
N ALA A 132 -9.34 10.82 -10.45
CA ALA A 132 -10.18 9.86 -11.16
C ALA A 132 -10.04 8.47 -10.53
N LEU A 133 -11.16 7.75 -10.44
CA LEU A 133 -11.23 6.37 -9.96
C LEU A 133 -11.62 5.37 -11.08
N THR A 134 -12.13 5.87 -12.21
CA THR A 134 -12.39 5.16 -13.47
C THR A 134 -11.17 5.21 -14.41
N GLU A 135 -11.17 4.37 -15.46
CA GLU A 135 -10.14 4.42 -16.52
C GLU A 135 -10.16 5.74 -17.30
N ALA A 136 -11.35 6.24 -17.63
CA ALA A 136 -11.52 7.62 -18.06
C ALA A 136 -11.22 8.57 -16.89
N HIS A 137 -10.31 9.52 -17.09
CA HIS A 137 -9.91 10.49 -16.08
C HIS A 137 -10.08 11.96 -16.48
N GLY A 138 -10.20 12.26 -17.79
CA GLY A 138 -10.32 13.64 -18.28
C GLY A 138 -9.18 14.53 -17.75
N GLN A 139 -9.54 15.68 -17.19
CA GLN A 139 -8.62 16.63 -16.53
C GLN A 139 -8.30 16.26 -15.07
N LEU A 140 -9.01 15.30 -14.46
CA LEU A 140 -8.76 14.90 -13.07
C LEU A 140 -7.42 14.14 -12.98
N HIS A 141 -6.77 14.17 -11.82
CA HIS A 141 -5.50 13.46 -11.64
C HIS A 141 -5.73 11.94 -11.66
N PRO A 142 -5.10 11.17 -12.56
CA PRO A 142 -5.14 9.71 -12.46
C PRO A 142 -4.36 9.28 -11.21
N LEU A 143 -5.00 8.54 -10.29
CA LEU A 143 -4.30 8.05 -9.11
C LEU A 143 -3.27 7.00 -9.55
N ALA A 144 -2.00 7.22 -9.23
CA ALA A 144 -0.93 6.33 -9.64
C ALA A 144 -1.17 4.91 -9.10
N THR A 145 -1.04 3.90 -9.95
CA THR A 145 -1.50 2.50 -9.78
C THR A 145 -1.05 1.75 -8.52
N ARG A 146 -0.12 2.32 -7.74
CA ARG A 146 0.36 1.81 -6.45
C ARG A 146 -0.41 2.32 -5.23
N TYR A 147 -1.48 3.10 -5.42
CA TYR A 147 -2.29 3.67 -4.34
C TYR A 147 -3.74 3.22 -4.47
N ASN A 148 -4.35 2.83 -3.35
CA ASN A 148 -5.78 2.64 -3.22
C ASN A 148 -6.39 3.83 -2.45
N ILE A 149 -7.49 4.42 -2.94
CA ILE A 149 -8.23 5.46 -2.22
C ILE A 149 -8.66 5.00 -0.82
N ARG A 150 -9.00 3.71 -0.66
CA ARG A 150 -9.36 3.07 0.62
C ARG A 150 -8.19 2.97 1.62
N GLU A 151 -6.95 3.15 1.16
CA GLU A 151 -5.74 3.14 2.00
C GLU A 151 -5.20 4.56 2.24
N MET A 152 -5.52 5.51 1.35
CA MET A 152 -5.06 6.90 1.44
C MET A 152 -5.42 7.53 2.79
N ASN A 153 -4.45 8.26 3.37
CA ASN A 153 -4.56 8.91 4.67
C ASN A 153 -5.02 7.98 5.81
N GLY A 154 -4.70 6.68 5.75
CA GLY A 154 -5.03 5.71 6.79
C GLY A 154 -6.51 5.32 6.82
N GLY A 155 -7.15 5.21 5.64
CA GLY A 155 -8.56 4.82 5.52
C GLY A 155 -9.57 5.98 5.60
N ARG A 156 -9.10 7.23 5.60
CA ARG A 156 -9.96 8.43 5.67
C ARG A 156 -10.98 8.52 4.52
N PHE A 157 -10.70 7.89 3.38
CA PHE A 157 -11.55 7.94 2.17
C PHE A 157 -12.20 6.57 1.85
N THR A 158 -12.28 5.64 2.80
CA THR A 158 -12.96 4.35 2.59
C THR A 158 -14.42 4.53 2.21
N GLU A 159 -15.16 5.37 2.94
CA GLU A 159 -16.56 5.67 2.66
C GLU A 159 -16.74 6.41 1.33
N THR A 160 -15.81 7.32 0.99
CA THR A 160 -15.76 7.98 -0.34
C THR A 160 -15.67 6.95 -1.46
N ALA A 161 -14.87 5.88 -1.27
CA ALA A 161 -14.77 4.80 -2.23
C ALA A 161 -16.06 3.96 -2.29
N ASP A 162 -16.70 3.66 -1.16
CA ASP A 162 -17.99 2.94 -1.12
C ASP A 162 -19.11 3.71 -1.83
N VAL A 163 -19.14 5.03 -1.70
CA VAL A 163 -20.07 5.91 -2.43
C VAL A 163 -19.72 5.96 -3.93
N ALA A 164 -18.45 6.13 -4.28
CA ALA A 164 -17.99 6.16 -5.67
C ALA A 164 -18.25 4.83 -6.41
N GLU A 165 -18.07 3.69 -5.74
CA GLU A 165 -18.29 2.36 -6.30
C GLU A 165 -19.77 2.07 -6.53
N ARG A 166 -20.65 2.46 -5.59
CA ARG A 166 -22.11 2.42 -5.78
C ARG A 166 -22.55 3.29 -6.96
N VAL A 167 -22.05 4.53 -7.04
CA VAL A 167 -22.37 5.45 -8.15
C VAL A 167 -21.83 4.96 -9.48
N ALA A 168 -20.65 4.33 -9.52
CA ALA A 168 -20.12 3.71 -10.73
C ALA A 168 -21.01 2.55 -11.20
N ALA A 169 -21.44 1.67 -10.28
CA ALA A 169 -22.36 0.58 -10.59
C ALA A 169 -23.73 1.08 -11.11
N GLU A 170 -24.31 2.11 -10.49
CA GLU A 170 -25.55 2.76 -10.94
C GLU A 170 -25.45 3.33 -12.37
N LEU A 171 -24.26 3.76 -12.80
CA LEU A 171 -24.00 4.37 -14.11
C LEU A 171 -23.46 3.39 -15.17
N GLY A 172 -23.26 2.11 -14.85
CA GLY A 172 -22.60 1.16 -15.76
C GLY A 172 -21.15 1.54 -16.06
N LEU A 173 -20.43 1.99 -15.03
CA LEU A 173 -19.02 2.36 -15.03
C LEU A 173 -18.22 1.39 -14.15
N THR A 174 -17.01 1.06 -14.58
CA THR A 174 -16.10 0.19 -13.82
C THR A 174 -15.02 1.05 -13.17
N LEU A 175 -14.87 0.99 -11.85
CA LEU A 175 -13.70 1.56 -11.18
C LEU A 175 -12.44 0.78 -11.56
N LEU A 176 -11.28 1.44 -11.53
CA LEU A 176 -9.99 0.77 -11.68
C LEU A 176 -9.82 -0.28 -10.57
N PRO A 177 -9.24 -1.47 -10.85
CA PRO A 177 -9.21 -2.59 -9.90
C PRO A 177 -8.60 -2.25 -8.53
N GLN A 178 -7.63 -1.33 -8.47
CA GLN A 178 -7.01 -0.87 -7.23
C GLN A 178 -7.86 0.16 -6.43
N HIS A 179 -9.12 0.41 -6.79
CA HIS A 179 -10.04 1.32 -6.09
C HIS A 179 -11.38 0.68 -5.72
N ALA A 180 -11.77 -0.41 -6.39
CA ALA A 180 -12.90 -1.25 -6.01
C ALA A 180 -12.76 -1.74 -4.56
N ALA A 181 -13.87 -2.16 -3.95
CA ALA A 181 -13.84 -2.87 -2.69
C ALA A 181 -12.98 -4.13 -2.86
N PRO A 182 -12.04 -4.43 -1.93
CA PRO A 182 -11.47 -5.77 -1.90
C PRO A 182 -12.62 -6.75 -1.70
N ALA A 183 -12.73 -7.75 -2.59
CA ALA A 183 -13.79 -8.74 -2.50
C ALA A 183 -13.87 -9.29 -1.06
N PRO A 184 -15.10 -9.42 -0.50
CA PRO A 184 -15.29 -9.84 0.89
C PRO A 184 -14.51 -11.13 1.15
N ALA A 185 -13.98 -11.29 2.36
CA ALA A 185 -13.27 -12.52 2.71
C ALA A 185 -14.22 -13.71 2.50
N PRO A 186 -13.81 -14.73 1.71
CA PRO A 186 -14.71 -15.80 1.31
C PRO A 186 -15.19 -16.58 2.53
N VAL A 187 -16.49 -16.82 2.61
CA VAL A 187 -17.08 -17.66 3.67
C VAL A 187 -16.82 -19.12 3.32
N VAL A 188 -16.44 -19.92 4.32
CA VAL A 188 -16.16 -21.36 4.15
C VAL A 188 -17.38 -22.15 4.62
N HIS A 189 -18.17 -22.63 3.67
CA HIS A 189 -19.34 -23.47 3.88
C HIS A 189 -18.94 -24.95 3.87
N LYS A 190 -19.68 -25.80 4.60
CA LYS A 190 -19.41 -27.24 4.73
C LYS A 190 -20.67 -28.06 4.49
N TYR A 191 -20.57 -29.11 3.67
CA TYR A 191 -21.68 -29.97 3.29
C TYR A 191 -21.32 -31.45 3.44
N GLU A 192 -22.33 -32.32 3.55
CA GLU A 192 -22.15 -33.77 3.63
C GLU A 192 -21.96 -34.41 2.25
N SER A 193 -22.52 -33.83 1.19
CA SER A 193 -22.27 -34.21 -0.21
C SER A 193 -22.05 -33.02 -1.15
N THR A 194 -21.50 -33.28 -2.35
CA THR A 194 -21.41 -32.26 -3.41
C THR A 194 -22.76 -31.95 -4.04
N GLY A 195 -23.75 -32.83 -3.91
CA GLY A 195 -25.14 -32.54 -4.30
C GLY A 195 -25.73 -31.42 -3.44
N ASP A 196 -25.63 -31.55 -2.11
CA ASP A 196 -26.12 -30.53 -1.18
C ASP A 196 -25.39 -29.18 -1.38
N ALA A 197 -24.08 -29.23 -1.64
CA ALA A 197 -23.27 -28.06 -1.91
C ALA A 197 -23.67 -27.36 -3.23
N TYR A 198 -24.05 -28.11 -4.26
CA TYR A 198 -24.54 -27.57 -5.52
C TYR A 198 -25.92 -26.94 -5.35
N ASP A 199 -26.87 -27.66 -4.72
CA ASP A 199 -28.23 -27.18 -4.49
C ASP A 199 -28.26 -25.93 -3.58
N ALA A 200 -27.35 -25.84 -2.61
CA ALA A 200 -27.17 -24.65 -1.80
C ALA A 200 -26.76 -23.41 -2.62
N VAL A 201 -25.83 -23.55 -3.59
CA VAL A 201 -25.47 -22.44 -4.51
C VAL A 201 -26.68 -21.99 -5.37
N GLN A 202 -27.62 -22.88 -5.68
CA GLN A 202 -28.83 -22.51 -6.43
C GLN A 202 -29.95 -21.88 -5.57
N SER A 203 -29.95 -22.08 -4.24
CA SER A 203 -31.14 -21.86 -3.42
C SER A 203 -30.95 -21.14 -2.08
N ASP A 204 -29.75 -21.15 -1.49
CA ASP A 204 -29.44 -20.44 -0.25
C ASP A 204 -28.67 -19.14 -0.53
N SER A 205 -29.32 -18.00 -0.27
CA SER A 205 -28.71 -16.67 -0.39
C SER A 205 -27.66 -16.34 0.68
N SER A 206 -27.41 -17.25 1.63
CA SER A 206 -26.24 -17.20 2.50
C SER A 206 -24.94 -17.58 1.78
N VAL A 207 -25.02 -18.44 0.75
CA VAL A 207 -23.91 -18.83 -0.12
C VAL A 207 -23.73 -17.78 -1.21
N ARG A 208 -22.51 -17.29 -1.40
CA ARG A 208 -22.23 -16.16 -2.30
C ARG A 208 -21.20 -16.48 -3.35
N ASP A 209 -21.28 -15.72 -4.43
CA ASP A 209 -20.26 -15.67 -5.47
C ASP A 209 -18.88 -15.32 -4.89
N GLY A 210 -17.90 -16.20 -5.10
CA GLY A 210 -16.57 -16.16 -4.47
C GLY A 210 -16.41 -16.89 -3.12
N ASP A 211 -17.48 -17.43 -2.51
CA ASP A 211 -17.36 -18.28 -1.31
C ASP A 211 -16.70 -19.63 -1.60
N ILE A 212 -16.30 -20.33 -0.53
CA ILE A 212 -15.60 -21.63 -0.60
C ILE A 212 -16.51 -22.73 -0.05
N LEU A 213 -16.62 -23.82 -0.79
CA LEU A 213 -17.39 -25.02 -0.41
C LEU A 213 -16.42 -26.15 -0.04
N VAL A 214 -16.68 -26.84 1.07
CA VAL A 214 -15.87 -27.99 1.53
C VAL A 214 -16.75 -29.21 1.73
N VAL A 215 -16.48 -30.28 0.97
CA VAL A 215 -17.14 -31.58 1.05
C VAL A 215 -16.09 -32.64 1.35
N HIS A 216 -15.65 -32.67 2.60
CA HIS A 216 -14.51 -33.49 3.04
C HIS A 216 -14.75 -35.00 2.88
N SER A 217 -16.01 -35.44 2.96
CA SER A 217 -16.50 -36.81 2.69
C SER A 217 -16.20 -37.29 1.26
N GLU A 218 -16.20 -36.39 0.28
CA GLU A 218 -15.93 -36.67 -1.14
C GLU A 218 -14.52 -36.20 -1.57
N GLY A 219 -13.73 -35.65 -0.65
CA GLY A 219 -12.41 -35.08 -0.94
C GLY A 219 -12.44 -33.77 -1.75
N VAL A 220 -13.58 -33.08 -1.81
CA VAL A 220 -13.79 -31.92 -2.68
C VAL A 220 -13.67 -30.60 -1.92
N VAL A 221 -12.93 -29.65 -2.48
CA VAL A 221 -12.97 -28.22 -2.12
C VAL A 221 -13.24 -27.41 -3.37
N ALA A 222 -14.10 -26.40 -3.31
CA ALA A 222 -14.58 -25.63 -4.45
C ALA A 222 -14.66 -24.13 -4.15
N VAL A 223 -14.67 -23.31 -5.21
CA VAL A 223 -15.03 -21.89 -5.17
C VAL A 223 -16.35 -21.70 -5.93
N VAL A 224 -17.26 -20.89 -5.39
CA VAL A 224 -18.49 -20.49 -6.09
C VAL A 224 -18.13 -19.47 -7.17
N THR A 225 -18.46 -19.76 -8.44
CA THR A 225 -18.25 -18.84 -9.57
C THR A 225 -19.58 -18.57 -10.28
N GLY A 226 -20.20 -17.43 -9.96
CA GLY A 226 -21.59 -17.14 -10.30
C GLY A 226 -22.54 -18.20 -9.73
N ALA A 227 -23.35 -18.82 -10.60
CA ALA A 227 -24.23 -19.94 -10.25
C ALA A 227 -23.57 -21.33 -10.38
N TRP A 228 -22.25 -21.40 -10.61
CA TRP A 228 -21.54 -22.64 -10.92
C TRP A 228 -20.39 -22.84 -9.92
N PRO A 229 -20.48 -23.80 -8.99
CA PRO A 229 -19.37 -24.12 -8.10
C PRO A 229 -18.29 -24.93 -8.84
N CYS A 230 -17.04 -24.44 -8.80
CA CYS A 230 -15.90 -25.07 -9.46
C CYS A 230 -14.91 -25.64 -8.44
N ALA A 231 -14.62 -26.93 -8.52
CA ALA A 231 -13.67 -27.62 -7.66
C ALA A 231 -12.22 -27.17 -7.92
N VAL A 232 -11.45 -26.95 -6.84
CA VAL A 232 -10.00 -26.75 -6.89
C VAL A 232 -9.20 -28.04 -6.64
N THR A 233 -9.86 -29.12 -6.23
CA THR A 233 -9.31 -30.45 -5.98
C THR A 233 -9.33 -31.33 -7.24
N GLU A 234 -8.50 -32.38 -7.29
CA GLU A 234 -8.53 -33.39 -8.37
C GLU A 234 -9.91 -34.07 -8.44
N GLU A 235 -10.52 -34.37 -7.28
CA GLU A 235 -11.93 -34.78 -7.19
C GLU A 235 -12.88 -33.56 -7.27
N ASN A 236 -14.00 -33.70 -7.97
CA ASN A 236 -15.04 -32.66 -8.09
C ASN A 236 -16.47 -33.12 -7.73
N GLY A 237 -16.74 -34.43 -7.65
CA GLY A 237 -18.08 -34.96 -7.38
C GLY A 237 -19.13 -34.45 -8.38
N ALA A 238 -20.21 -33.85 -7.88
CA ALA A 238 -21.26 -33.18 -8.66
C ALA A 238 -20.92 -31.73 -9.07
N LEU A 239 -19.80 -31.16 -8.59
CA LEU A 239 -19.40 -29.78 -8.89
C LEU A 239 -18.65 -29.71 -10.23
N HIS A 240 -18.46 -28.50 -10.76
CA HIS A 240 -17.78 -28.30 -12.03
C HIS A 240 -16.25 -28.40 -11.90
N LYS A 241 -15.59 -28.74 -13.01
CA LYS A 241 -14.17 -28.50 -13.23
C LYS A 241 -14.00 -27.25 -14.09
N SER A 242 -13.00 -26.42 -13.78
CA SER A 242 -12.64 -25.31 -14.65
C SER A 242 -11.78 -25.77 -15.83
N THR A 243 -11.83 -25.04 -16.94
CA THR A 243 -10.92 -25.21 -18.09
C THR A 243 -9.71 -24.27 -18.05
N GLU A 244 -9.70 -23.31 -17.13
CA GLU A 244 -8.61 -22.36 -16.89
C GLU A 244 -8.41 -22.13 -15.37
N PRO A 245 -7.26 -21.61 -14.91
CA PRO A 245 -7.06 -21.37 -13.49
C PRO A 245 -8.12 -20.40 -12.94
N LEU A 246 -8.85 -20.76 -11.87
CA LEU A 246 -9.94 -19.91 -11.34
C LEU A 246 -9.48 -18.49 -11.01
N ARG A 247 -8.21 -18.33 -10.63
CA ARG A 247 -7.52 -17.03 -10.44
C ARG A 247 -7.29 -16.18 -11.70
N GLN A 248 -7.75 -16.62 -12.88
CA GLN A 248 -7.68 -15.86 -14.14
C GLN A 248 -9.07 -15.47 -14.65
N ILE A 249 -10.10 -16.23 -14.28
CA ILE A 249 -11.51 -15.97 -14.64
C ILE A 249 -11.92 -14.57 -14.17
N GLU A 250 -12.70 -13.89 -15.01
CA GLU A 250 -13.21 -12.52 -14.77
C GLU A 250 -12.11 -11.51 -14.40
N GLY A 251 -10.90 -11.67 -14.97
CA GLY A 251 -9.77 -10.77 -14.71
C GLY A 251 -9.10 -11.00 -13.36
N GLY A 252 -9.24 -12.21 -12.79
CA GLY A 252 -8.67 -12.59 -11.50
C GLY A 252 -9.58 -12.32 -10.30
N ARG A 253 -10.87 -12.09 -10.54
CA ARG A 253 -11.90 -11.84 -9.51
C ARG A 253 -11.90 -12.88 -8.38
N TYR A 254 -11.58 -14.14 -8.71
CA TYR A 254 -11.57 -15.26 -7.77
C TYR A 254 -10.16 -15.64 -7.24
N ASP A 255 -9.10 -14.85 -7.50
CA ASP A 255 -7.72 -15.20 -7.08
C ASP A 255 -7.60 -15.47 -5.57
N ARG A 256 -8.10 -14.55 -4.74
CA ARG A 256 -8.12 -14.69 -3.28
C ARG A 256 -8.88 -15.94 -2.81
N ALA A 257 -10.04 -16.20 -3.41
CA ALA A 257 -10.87 -17.36 -3.06
C ALA A 257 -10.19 -18.67 -3.49
N THR A 258 -9.60 -18.70 -4.68
CA THR A 258 -8.81 -19.81 -5.21
C THR A 258 -7.63 -20.13 -4.29
N TYR A 259 -6.86 -19.11 -3.89
CA TYR A 259 -5.74 -19.27 -2.96
C TYR A 259 -6.19 -19.85 -1.61
N SER A 260 -7.24 -19.29 -1.00
CA SER A 260 -7.78 -19.82 0.26
C SER A 260 -8.34 -21.24 0.11
N ALA A 261 -9.00 -21.58 -0.99
CA ALA A 261 -9.50 -22.92 -1.27
C ALA A 261 -8.36 -23.94 -1.43
N VAL A 262 -7.28 -23.57 -2.14
CA VAL A 262 -6.07 -24.39 -2.28
C VAL A 262 -5.36 -24.60 -0.93
N CYS A 263 -5.26 -23.56 -0.09
CA CYS A 263 -4.74 -23.71 1.27
C CYS A 263 -5.60 -24.65 2.14
N ILE A 264 -6.93 -24.60 2.00
CA ILE A 264 -7.85 -25.51 2.71
C ILE A 264 -7.70 -26.95 2.22
N ALA A 265 -7.63 -27.18 0.90
CA ALA A 265 -7.43 -28.50 0.32
C ALA A 265 -6.12 -29.14 0.79
N THR A 266 -4.98 -28.43 0.65
CA THR A 266 -3.68 -28.88 1.14
C THR A 266 -3.68 -29.11 2.66
N GLY A 267 -4.31 -28.22 3.44
CA GLY A 267 -4.45 -28.37 4.89
C GLY A 267 -5.33 -29.55 5.34
N LEU A 268 -6.20 -30.05 4.47
CA LEU A 268 -7.00 -31.27 4.66
C LEU A 268 -6.32 -32.53 4.09
N GLY A 269 -5.14 -32.41 3.48
CA GLY A 269 -4.43 -33.52 2.83
C GLY A 269 -5.07 -33.98 1.52
N LEU A 270 -5.80 -33.09 0.83
CA LEU A 270 -6.50 -33.39 -0.42
C LEU A 270 -5.66 -32.98 -1.63
N ASP A 271 -5.65 -33.82 -2.66
CA ASP A 271 -4.99 -33.49 -3.93
C ASP A 271 -5.68 -32.31 -4.62
N VAL A 272 -4.95 -31.21 -4.76
CA VAL A 272 -5.33 -30.03 -5.56
C VAL A 272 -5.25 -30.38 -7.05
N ASP A 273 -6.08 -29.79 -7.91
CA ASP A 273 -5.97 -29.93 -9.37
C ASP A 273 -4.69 -29.24 -9.89
N GLN A 274 -3.96 -29.87 -10.81
CA GLN A 274 -2.76 -29.28 -11.44
C GLN A 274 -2.99 -27.85 -11.98
N LEU A 275 -4.19 -27.55 -12.49
CA LEU A 275 -4.61 -26.24 -13.00
C LEU A 275 -4.59 -25.12 -11.94
N HIS A 276 -4.51 -25.48 -10.65
CA HIS A 276 -4.61 -24.57 -9.52
C HIS A 276 -3.38 -24.58 -8.58
N LYS A 277 -2.41 -25.49 -8.79
CA LYS A 277 -1.18 -25.60 -7.96
C LYS A 277 -0.18 -24.46 -8.13
N ALA A 278 -0.12 -23.82 -9.30
CA ALA A 278 0.88 -22.78 -9.59
C ALA A 278 0.73 -21.57 -8.65
N ALA A 279 1.84 -20.99 -8.19
CA ALA A 279 1.83 -19.94 -7.17
C ALA A 279 1.23 -18.59 -7.65
N PRO A 280 0.64 -17.78 -6.75
CA PRO A 280 0.22 -16.41 -7.08
C PRO A 280 1.45 -15.54 -7.37
N GLY A 281 1.43 -14.85 -8.50
CA GLY A 281 2.51 -13.95 -8.95
C GLY A 281 3.37 -14.50 -10.11
N GLU A 282 3.25 -15.79 -10.47
CA GLU A 282 3.88 -16.31 -11.68
C GLU A 282 2.97 -16.03 -12.90
N PRO A 283 3.40 -15.21 -13.88
CA PRO A 283 2.59 -14.91 -15.06
C PRO A 283 2.52 -16.13 -15.99
N ALA A 284 1.34 -16.40 -16.55
CA ALA A 284 1.12 -17.53 -17.45
C ALA A 284 2.10 -17.49 -18.64
N ALA A 285 2.99 -18.47 -18.71
CA ALA A 285 4.01 -18.53 -19.75
C ALA A 285 3.37 -18.74 -21.14
N PRO A 286 3.74 -17.93 -22.16
CA PRO A 286 3.26 -18.13 -23.52
C PRO A 286 3.78 -19.46 -24.09
N ALA A 287 2.98 -20.12 -24.94
CA ALA A 287 3.26 -21.46 -25.46
C ALA A 287 4.69 -21.57 -26.08
N PRO A 288 5.52 -22.55 -25.66
CA PRO A 288 6.96 -22.50 -25.88
C PRO A 288 7.42 -22.92 -27.29
N ALA A 289 8.45 -22.26 -27.79
CA ALA A 289 9.22 -22.62 -29.00
C ALA A 289 10.68 -23.01 -28.65
N ALA A 290 11.34 -23.79 -29.51
CA ALA A 290 12.73 -24.29 -29.37
C ALA A 290 13.79 -23.16 -29.41
N ALA A 291 14.93 -23.18 -28.71
CA ALA A 291 15.53 -24.11 -27.72
C ALA A 291 16.35 -23.26 -26.69
N ALA A 292 17.40 -23.65 -25.93
CA ALA A 292 18.23 -24.86 -25.78
C ALA A 292 18.89 -24.89 -24.36
N GLU A 293 19.90 -25.74 -24.14
CA GLU A 293 20.71 -25.82 -22.90
C GLU A 293 21.99 -24.96 -22.96
N GLU A 294 22.45 -24.43 -21.81
CA GLU A 294 23.79 -24.70 -21.24
C GLU A 294 23.92 -24.09 -19.82
N ALA A 295 24.86 -24.59 -18.99
CA ALA A 295 25.06 -24.17 -17.59
C ALA A 295 26.53 -24.25 -17.15
N PRO A 296 26.98 -23.43 -16.17
CA PRO A 296 28.21 -23.77 -15.44
C PRO A 296 28.26 -23.45 -13.93
N ALA A 297 28.86 -24.39 -13.18
CA ALA A 297 29.72 -24.22 -12.00
C ALA A 297 29.14 -23.69 -10.65
N ALA A 298 29.79 -24.12 -9.56
CA ALA A 298 29.34 -23.95 -8.17
C ALA A 298 30.23 -22.99 -7.34
N ALA A 299 29.70 -22.58 -6.18
CA ALA A 299 30.34 -21.72 -5.18
C ALA A 299 30.71 -22.50 -3.89
N PRO A 300 31.64 -22.02 -3.05
CA PRO A 300 32.20 -22.77 -1.91
C PRO A 300 31.38 -22.65 -0.60
N GLU A 301 31.69 -23.54 0.35
CA GLU A 301 31.09 -23.63 1.69
C GLU A 301 31.33 -22.39 2.58
N LEU A 302 30.40 -22.15 3.51
CA LEU A 302 30.50 -21.17 4.60
C LEU A 302 30.60 -21.88 5.96
N GLN A 303 31.33 -21.29 6.91
CA GLN A 303 31.47 -21.82 8.27
C GLN A 303 30.34 -21.34 9.19
N GLU A 304 29.82 -22.24 10.02
CA GLU A 304 28.82 -21.92 11.04
C GLU A 304 29.45 -21.22 12.25
N GLY A 305 28.88 -20.08 12.65
CA GLY A 305 29.23 -19.35 13.87
C GLY A 305 27.97 -18.91 14.60
N ALA A 306 27.82 -19.27 15.87
CA ALA A 306 26.60 -19.06 16.63
C ALA A 306 26.27 -17.56 16.81
N LEU A 307 25.03 -17.17 16.51
CA LEU A 307 24.53 -15.81 16.63
C LEU A 307 23.73 -15.63 17.94
N VAL A 308 23.75 -14.41 18.47
CA VAL A 308 22.93 -13.98 19.62
C VAL A 308 22.15 -12.74 19.20
N ALA A 309 20.85 -12.71 19.47
CA ALA A 309 19.98 -11.59 19.16
C ALA A 309 20.36 -10.33 19.98
N PRO A 310 20.34 -9.12 19.38
CA PRO A 310 20.73 -7.90 20.07
C PRO A 310 19.62 -7.38 21.00
N LEU A 311 19.85 -7.44 22.31
CA LEU A 311 18.99 -6.77 23.30
C LEU A 311 18.96 -5.23 23.08
N PRO A 312 17.82 -4.57 23.34
CA PRO A 312 17.70 -3.12 23.20
C PRO A 312 18.72 -2.38 24.07
N GLY A 313 19.31 -1.32 23.51
CA GLY A 313 20.32 -0.49 24.18
C GLY A 313 21.78 -0.88 23.90
N ARG A 314 22.06 -2.03 23.26
CA ARG A 314 23.38 -2.29 22.67
C ARG A 314 23.43 -1.82 21.22
N VAL A 315 24.55 -1.21 20.82
CA VAL A 315 24.83 -0.98 19.40
C VAL A 315 25.12 -2.34 18.76
N PRO A 316 24.45 -2.74 17.66
CA PRO A 316 24.79 -3.96 16.95
C PRO A 316 26.23 -3.90 16.44
N ALA A 317 27.02 -4.91 16.81
CA ALA A 317 28.34 -5.15 16.24
C ALA A 317 28.15 -5.98 14.96
N PHE A 318 28.45 -5.38 13.83
CA PHE A 318 28.44 -6.03 12.52
C PHE A 318 29.84 -6.54 12.19
N VAL A 319 29.92 -7.72 11.58
CA VAL A 319 31.17 -8.32 11.10
C VAL A 319 31.31 -8.20 9.59
N GLU A 320 32.53 -8.34 9.07
CA GLU A 320 32.75 -8.48 7.63
C GLU A 320 31.98 -9.69 7.09
N GLY A 321 31.25 -9.50 5.99
CA GLY A 321 30.34 -10.49 5.41
C GLY A 321 28.87 -10.35 5.84
N ASP A 322 28.55 -9.63 6.92
CA ASP A 322 27.15 -9.43 7.35
C ASP A 322 26.29 -8.81 6.23
N ARG A 323 25.08 -9.33 6.07
CA ARG A 323 24.03 -8.70 5.26
C ARG A 323 23.24 -7.74 6.13
N ILE A 324 23.13 -6.49 5.68
CA ILE A 324 22.37 -5.45 6.37
C ILE A 324 21.37 -4.76 5.44
N VAL A 325 20.27 -4.26 6.02
CA VAL A 325 19.45 -3.21 5.38
C VAL A 325 19.85 -1.87 6.00
N CYS A 326 20.16 -0.90 5.14
CA CYS A 326 20.55 0.45 5.53
C CYS A 326 19.34 1.41 5.69
N PRO A 327 19.53 2.60 6.26
CA PRO A 327 18.51 3.65 6.38
C PRO A 327 17.82 4.09 5.08
N ASP A 328 18.38 3.75 3.92
CA ASP A 328 17.82 3.98 2.58
C ASP A 328 16.93 2.83 2.09
N GLY A 329 16.74 1.77 2.90
CA GLY A 329 16.05 0.53 2.53
C GLY A 329 16.88 -0.40 1.63
N THR A 330 18.11 -0.02 1.27
CA THR A 330 18.96 -0.80 0.35
C THR A 330 19.69 -1.92 1.11
N PRO A 331 19.65 -3.18 0.62
CA PRO A 331 20.41 -4.26 1.21
C PRO A 331 21.88 -4.25 0.75
N ARG A 332 22.81 -4.36 1.70
CA ARG A 332 24.25 -4.21 1.49
C ARG A 332 25.02 -5.28 2.27
N THR A 333 26.22 -5.62 1.79
CA THR A 333 27.18 -6.44 2.56
C THR A 333 28.15 -5.54 3.29
N VAL A 334 28.43 -5.87 4.56
CA VAL A 334 29.39 -5.19 5.44
C VAL A 334 30.82 -5.62 5.10
N VAL A 335 31.72 -4.64 5.00
CA VAL A 335 33.18 -4.83 4.86
C VAL A 335 33.91 -4.48 6.16
N GLY A 336 33.25 -3.75 7.08
CA GLY A 336 33.76 -3.56 8.43
C GLY A 336 33.03 -2.44 9.18
N MET A 337 33.56 -2.05 10.33
CA MET A 337 33.07 -0.93 11.12
C MET A 337 34.20 0.08 11.41
N ALA A 338 33.88 1.36 11.38
CA ALA A 338 34.75 2.45 11.82
C ALA A 338 34.23 3.04 13.15
N PRO A 339 35.04 3.11 14.21
CA PRO A 339 34.71 3.89 15.40
C PRO A 339 34.70 5.39 15.04
N VAL A 340 33.90 6.17 15.78
CA VAL A 340 33.84 7.63 15.66
C VAL A 340 33.76 8.22 17.07
N ASP A 341 34.75 9.02 17.46
CA ASP A 341 34.86 9.53 18.83
C ASP A 341 33.65 10.39 19.22
N GLY A 342 32.93 9.96 20.27
CA GLY A 342 31.72 10.62 20.77
C GLY A 342 30.43 10.34 19.99
N TYR A 343 30.46 9.46 18.97
CA TYR A 343 29.29 9.12 18.16
C TYR A 343 29.09 7.60 18.06
N ALA A 344 27.93 7.18 17.56
CA ALA A 344 27.72 5.77 17.18
C ALA A 344 28.67 5.38 16.02
N PRO A 345 29.23 4.16 16.04
CA PRO A 345 30.15 3.72 14.99
C PRO A 345 29.45 3.63 13.63
N LEU A 346 30.26 3.73 12.57
CA LEU A 346 29.80 3.63 11.20
C LEU A 346 30.06 2.24 10.64
N VAL A 347 29.08 1.65 9.98
CA VAL A 347 29.25 0.46 9.14
C VAL A 347 29.76 0.89 7.78
N ILE A 348 30.79 0.21 7.27
CA ILE A 348 31.33 0.37 5.92
C ILE A 348 30.78 -0.78 5.07
N THR A 349 30.18 -0.47 3.92
CA THR A 349 29.63 -1.48 3.01
C THR A 349 30.47 -1.67 1.75
N GLY A 350 30.20 -2.72 0.97
CA GLY A 350 30.98 -3.11 -0.22
C GLY A 350 31.15 -2.05 -1.33
N ASP A 351 30.30 -1.01 -1.37
CA ASP A 351 30.44 0.14 -2.28
C ASP A 351 31.22 1.32 -1.67
N GLY A 352 31.80 1.14 -0.47
CA GLY A 352 32.52 2.16 0.29
C GLY A 352 31.61 3.16 1.03
N THR A 353 30.28 3.06 0.92
CA THR A 353 29.37 3.95 1.67
C THR A 353 29.40 3.65 3.17
N ARG A 354 29.05 4.66 3.98
CA ARG A 354 29.16 4.63 5.44
C ARG A 354 27.82 4.96 6.09
N TRP A 355 27.37 4.10 7.00
CA TRP A 355 26.04 4.16 7.60
C TRP A 355 26.10 4.09 9.11
N VAL A 356 25.21 4.78 9.83
CA VAL A 356 25.18 4.74 11.30
C VAL A 356 24.71 3.35 11.76
N ALA A 357 25.54 2.66 12.56
CA ALA A 357 25.27 1.28 13.00
C ALA A 357 23.91 1.12 13.70
N GLN A 358 23.56 2.06 14.57
CA GLN A 358 22.26 2.12 15.27
C GLN A 358 21.03 2.29 14.37
N ARG A 359 21.22 2.57 13.07
CA ARG A 359 20.14 2.71 12.08
C ARG A 359 20.23 1.69 10.94
N SER A 360 21.13 0.73 11.05
CA SER A 360 21.27 -0.39 10.12
C SER A 360 20.75 -1.66 10.79
N CYS A 361 20.16 -2.57 10.03
CA CYS A 361 19.54 -3.78 10.56
C CYS A 361 20.22 -5.02 9.97
N ARG A 362 20.65 -5.99 10.80
CA ARG A 362 21.27 -7.25 10.30
C ARG A 362 20.19 -8.21 9.82
N VAL A 363 20.42 -8.80 8.66
CA VAL A 363 19.47 -9.64 7.91
C VAL A 363 20.19 -10.82 7.26
N ASN A 364 21.06 -11.50 8.03
CA ASN A 364 21.61 -12.78 7.60
C ASN A 364 20.49 -13.82 7.60
N LEU A 365 20.55 -14.84 6.73
CA LEU A 365 19.48 -15.85 6.63
C LEU A 365 19.17 -16.50 8.00
N ALA A 366 20.19 -16.75 8.82
CA ALA A 366 20.01 -17.26 10.19
C ALA A 366 19.22 -16.30 11.10
N ASP A 367 19.47 -14.98 11.06
CA ASP A 367 18.68 -13.99 11.82
C ASP A 367 17.21 -13.99 11.37
N LEU A 368 16.97 -14.12 10.06
CA LEU A 368 15.63 -14.11 9.48
C LEU A 368 14.84 -15.37 9.84
N LEU A 369 15.50 -16.53 9.88
CA LEU A 369 14.89 -17.80 10.32
C LEU A 369 14.61 -17.77 11.83
N THR A 370 15.54 -17.30 12.66
CA THR A 370 15.29 -17.13 14.11
C THR A 370 14.12 -16.19 14.37
N ALA A 371 14.07 -15.02 13.73
CA ALA A 371 12.96 -14.08 13.89
C ALA A 371 11.61 -14.64 13.37
N HIS A 372 11.63 -15.52 12.37
CA HIS A 372 10.45 -16.23 11.90
C HIS A 372 9.97 -17.26 12.96
N ASP A 373 10.86 -18.07 13.51
CA ASP A 373 10.50 -19.08 14.52
C ASP A 373 10.09 -18.43 15.86
N ASP A 374 10.69 -17.31 16.24
CA ASP A 374 10.28 -16.49 17.38
C ASP A 374 8.86 -15.93 17.18
N LEU A 375 8.50 -15.51 15.95
CA LEU A 375 7.16 -15.01 15.62
C LEU A 375 6.10 -16.08 15.87
N PHE A 376 6.34 -17.32 15.43
CA PHE A 376 5.40 -18.42 15.64
C PHE A 376 5.29 -18.83 17.12
N GLN A 377 6.40 -18.84 17.86
CA GLN A 377 6.41 -19.18 19.29
C GLN A 377 5.66 -18.13 20.13
N GLU A 378 5.91 -16.83 19.90
CA GLU A 378 5.20 -15.77 20.61
C GLU A 378 3.71 -15.67 20.20
N ALA A 379 3.36 -15.97 18.94
CA ALA A 379 1.96 -16.08 18.53
C ALA A 379 1.22 -17.26 19.20
N GLU A 380 1.86 -18.44 19.32
CA GLU A 380 1.26 -19.59 20.00
C GLU A 380 1.11 -19.34 21.50
N LYS A 381 2.12 -18.74 22.13
CA LYS A 381 2.09 -18.27 23.52
C LYS A 381 0.99 -17.25 23.76
N LEU A 382 0.87 -16.22 22.93
CA LEU A 382 -0.18 -15.22 23.04
C LEU A 382 -1.58 -15.83 22.92
N TYR A 383 -1.79 -16.78 22.00
CA TYR A 383 -3.06 -17.51 21.88
C TYR A 383 -3.38 -18.35 23.12
N ARG A 384 -2.35 -18.99 23.71
CA ARG A 384 -2.44 -19.79 24.94
C ARG A 384 -2.76 -18.93 26.16
N ASP A 385 -2.06 -17.81 26.32
CA ASP A 385 -2.14 -16.92 27.49
C ASP A 385 -3.39 -16.04 27.46
N ALA A 386 -3.84 -15.61 26.27
CA ALA A 386 -5.13 -14.93 26.09
C ALA A 386 -6.30 -15.82 26.51
N ARG A 387 -6.22 -17.13 26.20
CA ARG A 387 -7.21 -18.13 26.62
C ARG A 387 -7.15 -18.42 28.14
N ALA A 388 -6.02 -18.16 28.79
CA ALA A 388 -5.86 -18.24 30.24
C ALA A 388 -6.28 -16.95 30.98
N GLY A 389 -6.54 -15.85 30.26
CA GLY A 389 -6.88 -14.55 30.87
C GLY A 389 -5.70 -13.83 31.52
N LEU A 390 -4.49 -14.07 31.02
CA LEU A 390 -3.27 -13.39 31.48
C LEU A 390 -3.07 -12.04 30.77
N GLU A 391 -2.27 -11.15 31.36
CA GLU A 391 -1.84 -9.91 30.72
C GLU A 391 -0.95 -10.20 29.51
N LEU A 392 -1.19 -9.49 28.40
CA LEU A 392 -0.59 -9.79 27.09
C LEU A 392 0.39 -8.71 26.59
N SER A 393 0.64 -7.65 27.38
CA SER A 393 1.46 -6.49 26.98
C SER A 393 2.79 -6.89 26.36
N ASP A 394 3.55 -7.71 27.08
CA ASP A 394 4.94 -8.01 26.79
C ASP A 394 5.05 -8.93 25.56
N ALA A 395 4.09 -9.85 25.39
CA ALA A 395 3.98 -10.71 24.21
C ALA A 395 3.56 -9.92 22.96
N LEU A 396 2.64 -8.94 23.10
CA LEU A 396 2.24 -8.03 22.02
C LEU A 396 3.39 -7.11 21.60
N GLU A 397 4.15 -6.58 22.55
CA GLU A 397 5.32 -5.73 22.27
C GLU A 397 6.42 -6.53 21.55
N GLN A 398 6.74 -7.74 22.03
CA GLN A 398 7.71 -8.63 21.40
C GLN A 398 7.26 -9.06 19.98
N LEU A 399 6.00 -9.46 19.81
CA LEU A 399 5.44 -9.83 18.50
C LEU A 399 5.48 -8.64 17.52
N GLY A 400 5.15 -7.43 18.00
CA GLY A 400 5.25 -6.20 17.21
C GLY A 400 6.68 -5.90 16.74
N ALA A 401 7.67 -6.01 17.64
CA ALA A 401 9.08 -5.82 17.31
C ALA A 401 9.57 -6.83 16.26
N THR A 402 9.19 -8.10 16.38
CA THR A 402 9.51 -9.15 15.40
C THR A 402 8.85 -8.89 14.04
N LEU A 403 7.59 -8.44 14.01
CA LEU A 403 6.88 -8.09 12.76
C LEU A 403 7.53 -6.89 12.05
N ASP A 404 7.88 -5.81 12.76
CA ASP A 404 8.54 -4.66 12.15
C ASP A 404 9.97 -5.00 11.69
N TYR A 405 10.70 -5.89 12.37
CA TYR A 405 11.98 -6.45 11.90
C TYR A 405 11.80 -7.19 10.56
N LEU A 406 10.90 -8.17 10.50
CA LEU A 406 10.65 -8.97 9.28
C LEU A 406 10.13 -8.12 8.11
N LYS A 407 9.33 -7.10 8.40
CA LYS A 407 8.83 -6.11 7.43
C LYS A 407 9.95 -5.22 6.88
N PHE A 408 10.85 -4.72 7.73
CA PHE A 408 12.04 -3.96 7.29
C PHE A 408 13.00 -4.84 6.48
N ALA A 409 13.14 -6.12 6.87
CA ALA A 409 13.94 -7.11 6.16
C ALA A 409 13.30 -7.64 4.86
N SER A 410 12.01 -7.37 4.60
CA SER A 410 11.22 -8.00 3.52
C SER A 410 11.88 -8.05 2.14
N PRO A 411 12.61 -7.02 1.65
CA PRO A 411 13.32 -7.09 0.36
C PRO A 411 14.43 -8.17 0.33
N VAL A 412 15.10 -8.40 1.47
CA VAL A 412 16.13 -9.43 1.63
C VAL A 412 15.51 -10.78 1.91
N VAL A 413 14.47 -10.85 2.75
CA VAL A 413 13.72 -12.09 3.03
C VAL A 413 13.25 -12.74 1.72
N ARG A 414 12.64 -11.99 0.81
CA ARG A 414 12.19 -12.53 -0.49
C ARG A 414 13.34 -13.09 -1.33
N ALA A 415 14.43 -12.33 -1.46
CA ALA A 415 15.60 -12.77 -2.22
C ALA A 415 16.31 -13.97 -1.57
N ALA A 416 16.35 -14.03 -0.24
CA ALA A 416 16.99 -15.10 0.52
C ALA A 416 16.17 -16.39 0.54
N LEU A 417 14.85 -16.32 0.67
CA LEU A 417 13.96 -17.50 0.58
C LEU A 417 14.05 -18.15 -0.80
N VAL A 418 13.98 -17.35 -1.87
CA VAL A 418 14.16 -17.83 -3.26
C VAL A 418 15.54 -18.46 -3.48
N ALA A 419 16.58 -18.00 -2.78
CA ALA A 419 17.93 -18.57 -2.88
C ALA A 419 18.19 -19.77 -1.94
N ALA A 420 17.46 -19.88 -0.82
CA ALA A 420 17.56 -20.97 0.14
C ALA A 420 16.75 -22.21 -0.27
N HIS A 421 15.72 -22.01 -1.10
CA HIS A 421 14.87 -23.06 -1.67
C HIS A 421 15.07 -23.21 -3.20
N PRO A 422 16.30 -23.41 -3.71
CA PRO A 422 16.55 -23.48 -5.16
C PRO A 422 15.97 -24.75 -5.81
N GLY A 423 15.53 -25.73 -5.02
CA GLY A 423 14.81 -26.92 -5.48
C GLY A 423 13.29 -26.81 -5.44
N ASP A 424 12.73 -25.78 -4.79
CA ASP A 424 11.28 -25.46 -4.84
C ASP A 424 10.99 -24.38 -5.91
N ALA A 425 12.03 -23.80 -6.52
CA ALA A 425 11.92 -23.18 -7.83
C ALA A 425 11.56 -24.29 -8.86
N PRO A 426 10.51 -24.13 -9.69
CA PRO A 426 10.06 -25.20 -10.57
C PRO A 426 11.16 -25.59 -11.56
N GLU A 427 11.52 -26.89 -11.63
CA GLU A 427 12.45 -27.38 -12.66
C GLU A 427 11.85 -27.03 -14.02
N PRO A 428 12.56 -26.26 -14.89
CA PRO A 428 12.03 -25.86 -16.17
C PRO A 428 11.84 -27.11 -17.04
N ALA A 429 10.58 -27.53 -17.17
CA ALA A 429 10.21 -28.86 -17.64
C ALA A 429 10.99 -29.26 -18.92
N ARG A 430 11.77 -30.35 -18.79
CA ARG A 430 12.52 -30.92 -19.91
C ARG A 430 11.53 -31.31 -21.01
N ARG A 431 11.83 -30.84 -22.23
CA ARG A 431 10.92 -30.78 -23.37
C ARG A 431 10.87 -32.07 -24.19
#